data_AF-A0A7Y5UXT9-F1
#
_entry.id   AF-A0A7Y5UXT9-F1
#
_cell.length_a   1.000
_cell.length_b   1.000
_cell.length_c   1.000
_cell.angle_alpha   90.00
_cell.angle_beta   90.00
_cell.angle_gamma   90.00
#
_symmetry.space_group_name_H-M   'P 1'
#
loop_
_entity.id
_entity.type
_entity.pdbx_description
1 polymer ?
#
loop_
_entity_poly.entity_id
_entity_poly.type
_entity_poly.pdbx_seq_one_letter_code
_entity_poly.pdbx_strand_id
1 'polypeptide(L)'
;MASWRLVHPLLGPEVEPVEHEPHREWAVHNSHAHAHEEVFTLLAGTAHEGLQGNVYPVEPGTFFIFGAYEEHDIFWPPWSPPATQLWLHPLHEHVLVGIEVVDGPRRGGERRVLALPWEKLGLRC
;
A
#
# COMPACT_ATOMS: atom_id res chain seq x y z
N MET A 1 8.70 -13.51 -16.65
CA MET A 1 8.02 -12.20 -16.72
C MET A 1 7.39 -11.98 -15.35
N ALA A 2 7.57 -10.81 -14.73
CA ALA A 2 6.88 -10.51 -13.48
C ALA A 2 5.38 -10.35 -13.79
N SER A 3 4.52 -11.14 -13.14
CA SER A 3 3.07 -10.96 -13.21
C SER A 3 2.68 -9.92 -12.18
N TRP A 4 2.01 -8.87 -12.63
CA TRP A 4 1.44 -7.86 -11.75
C TRP A 4 0.10 -8.42 -11.26
N ARG A 5 -0.19 -8.25 -9.97
CA ARG A 5 -1.47 -8.61 -9.37
C ARG A 5 -2.06 -7.39 -8.69
N LEU A 6 -3.34 -7.16 -8.89
CA LEU A 6 -4.04 -5.99 -8.38
C LEU A 6 -5.02 -6.36 -7.27
N VAL A 7 -5.01 -5.56 -6.21
CA VAL A 7 -5.97 -5.59 -5.12
C VAL A 7 -6.74 -4.28 -5.12
N HIS A 8 -8.02 -4.36 -5.46
CA HIS A 8 -8.96 -3.24 -5.42
C HIS A 8 -10.38 -3.79 -5.25
N PRO A 9 -11.25 -3.20 -4.39
CA PRO A 9 -12.56 -3.80 -4.07
C PRO A 9 -13.48 -3.99 -5.29
N LEU A 10 -13.32 -3.16 -6.33
CA LEU A 10 -14.14 -3.23 -7.55
C LEU A 10 -13.65 -4.21 -8.63
N LEU A 11 -12.44 -4.78 -8.52
CA LEU A 11 -11.81 -5.49 -9.66
C LEU A 11 -11.82 -7.02 -9.54
N GLY A 12 -12.43 -7.59 -8.50
CA GLY A 12 -12.36 -9.03 -8.23
C GLY A 12 -10.94 -9.46 -7.81
N PRO A 13 -10.79 -10.60 -7.11
CA PRO A 13 -9.51 -10.93 -6.50
C PRO A 13 -8.51 -11.49 -7.52
N GLU A 14 -7.46 -10.74 -7.83
CA GLU A 14 -6.20 -11.31 -8.34
C GLU A 14 -5.31 -11.82 -7.18
N VAL A 15 -5.62 -11.40 -5.95
CA VAL A 15 -5.08 -11.90 -4.69
C VAL A 15 -6.23 -12.14 -3.74
N GLU A 16 -6.31 -13.35 -3.20
CA GLU A 16 -7.34 -13.71 -2.21
C GLU A 16 -6.94 -13.19 -0.81
N PRO A 17 -7.89 -12.70 -0.02
CA PRO A 17 -7.63 -12.36 1.37
C PRO A 17 -7.35 -13.63 2.19
N VAL A 18 -6.61 -13.46 3.28
CA VAL A 18 -6.24 -14.53 4.21
C VAL A 18 -6.84 -14.29 5.59
N GLU A 19 -7.04 -15.39 6.33
CA GLU A 19 -7.39 -15.33 7.74
C GLU A 19 -6.12 -15.04 8.56
N HIS A 20 -6.06 -13.87 9.19
CA HIS A 20 -4.93 -13.46 10.03
C HIS A 20 -5.44 -12.68 11.24
N GLU A 21 -5.92 -13.40 12.24
CA GLU A 21 -6.61 -12.83 13.41
C GLU A 21 -5.81 -11.75 14.16
N PRO A 22 -4.50 -11.90 14.43
CA PRO A 22 -3.73 -10.83 15.06
C PRO A 22 -3.75 -9.52 14.26
N HIS A 23 -3.79 -9.60 12.93
CA HIS A 23 -3.82 -8.43 12.05
C HIS A 23 -5.17 -7.74 12.12
N ARG A 24 -6.25 -8.51 12.05
CA ARG A 24 -7.61 -7.98 12.18
C ARG A 24 -7.81 -7.28 13.52
N GLU A 25 -7.36 -7.87 14.63
CA GLU A 25 -7.43 -7.25 15.96
C GLU A 25 -6.65 -5.94 16.02
N TRP A 26 -5.46 -5.91 15.43
CA TRP A 26 -4.64 -4.71 15.38
C TRP A 26 -5.26 -3.61 14.49
N ALA A 27 -5.82 -3.99 13.33
CA ALA A 27 -6.40 -3.06 12.36
C ALA A 27 -7.59 -2.27 12.93
N VAL A 28 -8.36 -2.85 13.86
CA VAL A 28 -9.48 -2.16 14.57
C VAL A 28 -9.07 -0.80 15.15
N HIS A 29 -7.80 -0.64 15.55
CA HIS A 29 -7.27 0.59 16.12
C HIS A 29 -6.21 1.27 15.23
N ASN A 30 -5.89 0.70 14.08
CA ASN A 30 -4.78 1.12 13.22
C ASN A 30 -5.17 1.11 11.74
N SER A 31 -6.42 1.48 11.44
CA SER A 31 -6.86 1.77 10.10
C SER A 31 -7.27 3.24 9.95
N HIS A 32 -7.22 3.73 8.74
CA HIS A 32 -7.65 5.08 8.38
C HIS A 32 -8.29 5.10 7.00
N ALA A 33 -8.92 6.22 6.68
CA ALA A 33 -9.43 6.52 5.35
C ALA A 33 -9.27 8.01 5.11
N HIS A 34 -8.97 8.41 3.88
CA HIS A 34 -8.74 9.81 3.52
C HIS A 34 -9.27 10.14 2.12
N ALA A 35 -9.35 11.41 1.79
CA ALA A 35 -10.11 11.91 0.63
C ALA A 35 -9.34 11.83 -0.71
N HIS A 36 -8.23 11.09 -0.78
CA HIS A 36 -7.44 10.95 -2.00
C HIS A 36 -7.12 9.48 -2.28
N GLU A 37 -6.77 9.20 -3.54
CA GLU A 37 -6.38 7.87 -3.96
C GLU A 37 -4.91 7.63 -3.62
N GLU A 38 -4.58 6.38 -3.35
CA GLU A 38 -3.21 5.93 -3.11
C GLU A 38 -2.94 4.62 -3.85
N VAL A 39 -1.71 4.44 -4.31
CA VAL A 39 -1.24 3.16 -4.84
C VAL A 39 -0.06 2.70 -4.00
N PHE A 40 -0.12 1.44 -3.57
CA PHE A 40 0.87 0.85 -2.68
C PHE A 40 1.39 -0.48 -3.24
N THR A 41 2.68 -0.73 -3.07
CA THR A 41 3.29 -2.06 -3.30
C THR A 41 4.56 -2.23 -2.47
N LEU A 42 4.99 -3.47 -2.27
CA LEU A 42 6.32 -3.77 -1.79
C LEU A 42 7.32 -3.86 -2.95
N LEU A 43 8.49 -3.23 -2.80
CA LEU A 43 9.65 -3.41 -3.67
C LEU A 43 10.53 -4.58 -3.21
N ALA A 44 10.50 -4.90 -1.91
CA ALA A 44 11.20 -6.03 -1.31
C ALA A 44 10.54 -6.45 0.01
N GLY A 45 10.67 -7.72 0.39
CA GLY A 45 10.06 -8.28 1.61
C GLY A 45 8.66 -8.85 1.36
N THR A 46 7.97 -9.21 2.43
CA THR A 46 6.60 -9.74 2.41
C THR A 46 5.85 -9.20 3.62
N ALA A 47 4.57 -8.89 3.51
CA ALA A 47 3.78 -8.46 4.65
C ALA A 47 2.30 -8.83 4.49
N HIS A 48 1.46 -8.30 5.36
CA HIS A 48 0.00 -8.33 5.23
C HIS A 48 -0.52 -6.91 5.25
N GLU A 49 -1.48 -6.59 4.39
CA GLU A 49 -2.10 -5.27 4.29
C GLU A 49 -3.62 -5.39 4.48
N GLY A 50 -4.18 -4.54 5.32
CA GLY A 50 -5.60 -4.42 5.57
C GLY A 50 -6.30 -3.55 4.52
N LEU A 51 -7.43 -4.01 3.99
CA LEU A 51 -8.30 -3.23 3.11
C LEU A 51 -9.76 -3.64 3.32
N GLN A 52 -10.60 -2.67 3.71
CA GLN A 52 -12.03 -2.85 4.01
C GLN A 52 -12.29 -4.05 4.93
N GLY A 53 -11.53 -4.16 6.01
CA GLY A 53 -11.63 -5.24 7.00
C GLY A 53 -11.08 -6.60 6.57
N ASN A 54 -10.66 -6.75 5.32
CA ASN A 54 -9.96 -7.95 4.83
C ASN A 54 -8.45 -7.78 5.00
N VAL A 55 -7.73 -8.90 5.09
CA VAL A 55 -6.27 -8.92 5.20
C VAL A 55 -5.72 -9.63 3.98
N TYR A 56 -4.78 -9.01 3.28
CA TYR A 56 -4.21 -9.52 2.04
C TYR A 56 -2.71 -9.75 2.19
N PRO A 57 -2.16 -10.87 1.70
CA PRO A 57 -0.72 -11.04 1.61
C PRO A 57 -0.17 -10.06 0.56
N VAL A 58 0.92 -9.39 0.90
CA VAL A 58 1.62 -8.49 -0.02
C VAL A 58 3.07 -8.92 -0.20
N GLU A 59 3.47 -9.00 -1.46
CA GLU A 59 4.83 -9.28 -1.90
C GLU A 59 5.10 -8.49 -3.20
N PRO A 60 6.37 -8.33 -3.63
CA PRO A 60 6.69 -7.62 -4.85
C PRO A 60 5.87 -8.07 -6.07
N GLY A 61 5.27 -7.10 -6.74
CA GLY A 61 4.34 -7.33 -7.85
C GLY A 61 2.86 -7.34 -7.45
N THR A 62 2.54 -7.25 -6.16
CA THR A 62 1.17 -7.03 -5.66
C THR A 62 0.94 -5.54 -5.47
N PHE A 63 -0.06 -4.99 -6.15
CA PHE A 63 -0.40 -3.58 -6.10
C PHE A 63 -1.76 -3.40 -5.44
N PHE A 64 -1.81 -2.54 -4.43
CA PHE A 64 -3.06 -2.05 -3.87
C PHE A 64 -3.37 -0.71 -4.51
N ILE A 65 -4.62 -0.53 -4.92
CA ILE A 65 -5.18 0.78 -5.21
C ILE A 65 -6.22 1.05 -4.13
N PHE A 66 -6.00 2.10 -3.36
CA PHE A 66 -6.91 2.58 -2.35
C PHE A 66 -7.70 3.73 -2.95
N GLY A 67 -9.01 3.54 -3.10
CA GLY A 67 -9.92 4.60 -3.49
C GLY A 67 -10.09 5.65 -2.40
N ALA A 68 -10.61 6.82 -2.77
CA ALA A 68 -10.97 7.85 -1.80
C ALA A 68 -11.96 7.28 -0.77
N TYR A 69 -11.64 7.49 0.51
CA TYR A 69 -12.38 7.00 1.68
C TYR A 69 -12.41 5.47 1.84
N GLU A 70 -11.57 4.71 1.14
CA GLU A 70 -11.43 3.29 1.42
C GLU A 70 -10.54 3.07 2.65
N GLU A 71 -11.12 2.39 3.64
CA GLU A 71 -10.41 2.05 4.88
C GLU A 71 -9.31 1.02 4.61
N HIS A 72 -8.10 1.36 5.03
CA HIS A 72 -6.91 0.50 4.96
C HIS A 72 -6.00 0.78 6.15
N ASP A 73 -4.92 0.01 6.31
CA ASP A 73 -4.03 0.16 7.45
C ASP A 73 -3.28 1.50 7.43
N ILE A 74 -3.11 2.09 8.62
CA ILE A 74 -2.35 3.35 8.75
C ILE A 74 -0.84 3.10 8.91
N PHE A 75 -0.45 1.96 9.50
CA PHE A 75 0.95 1.55 9.76
C PHE A 75 1.15 0.05 9.54
N TRP A 76 2.33 -0.44 9.89
CA TRP A 76 2.61 -1.86 9.98
C TRP A 76 2.37 -2.40 11.39
N PRO A 77 1.74 -3.59 11.53
CA PRO A 77 1.69 -4.29 12.80
C PRO A 77 3.09 -4.57 13.39
N PRO A 78 3.21 -4.74 14.72
CA PRO A 78 4.51 -4.97 15.36
C PRO A 78 5.27 -6.23 14.97
N TRP A 79 4.58 -7.22 14.43
CA TRP A 79 5.18 -8.48 13.96
C TRP A 79 5.52 -8.46 12.46
N SER A 80 5.23 -7.36 11.76
CA SER A 80 5.56 -7.26 10.34
C SER A 80 7.08 -7.37 10.14
N PRO A 81 7.54 -8.23 9.23
CA PRO A 81 8.95 -8.32 8.93
C PRO A 81 9.43 -7.06 8.20
N PRO A 82 10.75 -6.83 8.13
CA PRO A 82 11.29 -5.71 7.38
C PRO A 82 10.91 -5.77 5.90
N ALA A 83 10.58 -4.62 5.32
CA ALA A 83 10.16 -4.50 3.93
C ALA A 83 10.53 -3.14 3.33
N THR A 84 10.64 -3.09 2.01
CA THR A 84 10.76 -1.81 1.27
C THR A 84 9.45 -1.57 0.54
N GLN A 85 8.83 -0.41 0.77
CA GLN A 85 7.55 -0.05 0.19
C GLN A 85 7.66 1.11 -0.79
N LEU A 86 6.77 1.10 -1.78
CA LEU A 86 6.51 2.18 -2.71
C LEU A 86 5.08 2.67 -2.51
N TRP A 87 4.94 3.97 -2.30
CA TRP A 87 3.67 4.69 -2.27
C TRP A 87 3.62 5.68 -3.43
N LEU A 88 2.51 5.71 -4.14
CA LEU A 88 2.19 6.73 -5.13
C LEU A 88 0.91 7.43 -4.68
N HIS A 89 0.96 8.76 -4.59
CA HIS A 89 -0.21 9.58 -4.31
C HIS A 89 -0.49 10.42 -5.57
N PRO A 90 -1.45 10.01 -6.42
CA PRO A 90 -1.88 10.81 -7.56
C PRO A 90 -2.43 12.15 -7.09
N LEU A 91 -1.89 13.23 -7.63
CA LEU A 91 -2.40 14.59 -7.50
C LEU A 91 -2.77 15.11 -8.90
N HIS A 92 -3.39 16.29 -8.97
CA HIS A 92 -3.89 16.82 -10.24
C HIS A 92 -2.80 16.89 -11.34
N GLU A 93 -1.64 17.47 -11.04
CA GLU A 93 -0.56 17.68 -12.03
C GLU A 93 0.69 16.84 -11.76
N HIS A 94 0.72 16.16 -10.63
CA HIS A 94 1.90 15.46 -10.12
C HIS A 94 1.50 14.11 -9.54
N VAL A 95 2.47 13.23 -9.39
CA VAL A 95 2.41 12.12 -8.45
C VAL A 95 3.47 12.33 -7.38
N LEU A 96 3.10 12.16 -6.12
CA LEU A 96 4.07 12.02 -5.05
C LEU A 96 4.51 10.57 -4.98
N VAL A 97 5.79 10.33 -5.15
CA VAL A 97 6.41 9.01 -5.08
C VAL A 97 7.18 8.91 -3.78
N GLY A 98 6.74 8.04 -2.87
CA GLY A 98 7.41 7.73 -1.62
C GLY A 98 8.04 6.35 -1.66
N ILE A 99 9.34 6.24 -1.40
CA ILE A 99 9.98 4.96 -1.09
C ILE A 99 10.36 4.98 0.38
N GLU A 100 9.99 3.94 1.12
CA GLU A 100 10.30 3.80 2.54
C GLU A 100 10.85 2.40 2.83
N VAL A 101 11.88 2.31 3.67
CA VAL A 101 12.41 1.05 4.21
C VAL A 101 11.93 0.90 5.64
N VAL A 102 11.10 -0.09 5.90
CA VAL A 102 10.51 -0.36 7.22
C VAL A 102 11.28 -1.49 7.88
N ASP A 103 11.79 -1.25 9.08
CA ASP A 103 12.48 -2.25 9.93
C ASP A 103 11.65 -2.52 11.20
N GLY A 104 10.47 -3.13 11.02
CA GLY A 104 9.55 -3.51 12.10
C GLY A 104 8.44 -2.48 12.46
N PRO A 105 7.92 -2.50 13.71
CA PRO A 105 6.64 -1.89 14.14
C PRO A 105 6.41 -0.37 14.00
N ARG A 106 7.34 0.42 13.46
CA ARG A 106 7.32 1.89 13.66
C ARG A 106 7.30 2.69 12.37
N ARG A 107 6.54 3.80 12.42
CA ARG A 107 6.78 5.02 11.64
C ARG A 107 8.26 5.39 11.77
N GLY A 108 8.98 5.48 10.66
CA GLY A 108 10.34 6.04 10.68
C GLY A 108 11.39 5.27 9.88
N GLY A 109 11.00 4.72 8.74
CA GLY A 109 11.98 4.31 7.74
C GLY A 109 12.71 5.50 7.10
N GLU A 110 13.82 5.23 6.40
CA GLU A 110 14.34 6.22 5.45
C GLU A 110 13.28 6.42 4.36
N ARG A 111 12.61 7.57 4.39
CA ARG A 111 11.61 7.94 3.39
C ARG A 111 12.20 8.93 2.40
N ARG A 112 12.18 8.58 1.11
CA ARG A 112 12.48 9.49 0.01
C ARG A 112 11.20 9.82 -0.71
N VAL A 113 10.88 11.11 -0.80
CA VAL A 113 9.69 11.60 -1.52
C VAL A 113 10.13 12.43 -2.71
N LEU A 114 9.58 12.13 -3.87
CA LEU A 114 9.75 12.90 -5.10
C LEU A 114 8.37 13.34 -5.59
N ALA A 115 8.22 14.62 -5.91
CA ALA A 115 7.08 15.10 -6.69
C ALA A 115 7.47 15.02 -8.17
N LEU A 116 6.80 14.15 -8.93
CA LEU A 116 7.03 13.97 -10.35
C LEU A 116 5.83 14.51 -11.13
N PRO A 117 6.00 15.49 -12.03
CA PRO A 117 4.92 15.89 -12.92
C PRO A 117 4.58 14.74 -13.88
N TRP A 118 3.30 14.61 -14.25
CA TRP A 118 2.83 13.52 -15.11
C TRP A 118 3.60 13.41 -16.43
N GLU A 119 4.02 14.54 -16.99
CA GLU A 119 4.81 14.63 -18.22
C GLU A 119 6.11 13.81 -18.17
N LYS A 120 6.76 13.73 -17.00
CA LYS A 120 8.01 12.96 -16.82
C LYS A 120 7.78 11.46 -16.79
N LEU A 121 6.53 11.03 -16.59
CA LEU A 121 6.12 9.63 -16.65
C LEU A 121 5.59 9.24 -18.03
N GLY A 122 5.59 10.17 -19.00
CA GLY A 122 5.00 9.96 -20.32
C GLY A 122 3.48 9.85 -20.29
N LEU A 123 2.85 10.21 -19.18
CA LEU A 123 1.40 10.22 -19.00
C LEU A 123 0.91 11.64 -19.21
N ARG A 124 -0.06 11.82 -20.11
CA ARG A 124 -0.79 13.08 -20.27
C ARG A 124 -2.22 12.83 -19.77
N CYS A 125 -2.62 13.55 -18.74
CA CYS A 125 -4.01 13.63 -18.29
C CYS A 125 -4.82 14.46 -19.28
#